data_AF-A0A2G5U061-F1
#
_entry.id   AF-A0A2G5U061-F1
#
_cell.length_a   1.000
_cell.length_b   1.000
_cell.length_c   1.000
_cell.angle_alpha   90.00
_cell.angle_beta   90.00
_cell.angle_gamma   90.00
#
_symmetry.space_group_name_H-M   'P 1'
#
loop_
_entity.id
_entity.type
_entity.pdbx_description
1 polymer ?
#
loop_
_entity_poly.entity_id
_entity_poly.type
_entity_poly.pdbx_seq_one_letter_code
_entity_poly.pdbx_strand_id
1 'polypeptide(L)'
;MMMYNHISELFQKCQSLKFGARISAPDMSYYVPIPSLNIATFEEVSVNDLTNFMRNHLDLKLLVLEGKHFRDIPDIIDIRNLRVACFNESFLDYISHFKGVNAYFCGPTDANHIHAFVDGWLNGKYSENLNLIHIEQEDGERFWPGLLENYRQNQWDLNRMPLEYDLDERLVLDFCFGIQFLL
;
A
#
# COMPACT_ATOMS: atom_id res chain seq x y z
N MET A 1 -13.73 -4.42 31.74
CA MET A 1 -12.71 -5.14 30.97
C MET A 1 -13.33 -5.46 29.62
N MET A 2 -12.96 -4.69 28.59
CA MET A 2 -13.66 -4.69 27.29
C MET A 2 -13.24 -5.91 26.45
N MET A 3 -14.17 -6.39 25.64
CA MET A 3 -14.07 -7.57 24.75
C MET A 3 -12.80 -7.57 23.87
N TYR A 4 -12.24 -6.40 23.56
CA TYR A 4 -10.97 -6.22 22.85
C TYR A 4 -9.78 -6.95 23.50
N ASN A 5 -9.66 -6.91 24.83
CA ASN A 5 -8.52 -7.55 25.52
C ASN A 5 -8.58 -9.08 25.39
N HIS A 6 -9.78 -9.67 25.42
CA HIS A 6 -9.94 -11.12 25.26
C HIS A 6 -9.60 -11.60 23.85
N ILE A 7 -9.95 -10.82 22.83
CA ILE A 7 -9.64 -11.15 21.44
C ILE A 7 -8.13 -11.03 21.20
N SER A 8 -7.49 -9.97 21.67
CA SER A 8 -6.03 -9.81 21.59
C SER A 8 -5.30 -10.94 22.33
N GLU A 9 -5.74 -11.32 23.53
CA GLU A 9 -5.14 -12.44 24.29
C GLU A 9 -5.30 -13.80 23.57
N LEU A 10 -6.41 -14.03 22.88
CA LEU A 10 -6.64 -15.23 22.09
C LEU A 10 -5.64 -15.33 20.92
N PHE A 11 -5.43 -14.22 20.21
CA PHE A 11 -4.52 -14.18 19.06
C PHE A 11 -3.05 -14.20 19.46
N GLN A 12 -2.70 -13.62 20.61
CA GLN A 12 -1.35 -13.76 21.17
C GLN A 12 -0.99 -15.23 21.48
N LYS A 13 -1.99 -16.06 21.82
CA LYS A 13 -1.80 -17.48 22.15
C LYS A 13 -1.84 -18.42 20.94
N CYS A 14 -2.38 -17.99 19.81
CA CYS A 14 -2.59 -18.82 18.62
C CYS A 14 -1.80 -18.30 17.41
N GLN A 15 -0.48 -18.51 17.42
CA GLN A 15 0.44 -18.04 16.37
C GLN A 15 0.24 -18.72 15.00
N SER A 16 -0.46 -19.86 14.95
CA SER A 16 -0.77 -20.56 13.69
C SER A 16 -1.93 -19.92 12.91
N LEU A 17 -2.71 -19.04 13.54
CA LEU A 17 -3.82 -18.36 12.89
C LEU A 17 -3.32 -17.07 12.24
N LYS A 18 -3.57 -16.94 10.93
CA LYS A 18 -3.35 -15.69 10.20
C LYS A 18 -4.57 -14.79 10.42
N PHE A 19 -4.34 -13.56 10.86
CA PHE A 19 -5.42 -12.63 11.18
C PHE A 19 -5.33 -11.34 10.35
N GLY A 20 -6.49 -10.84 9.92
CA GLY A 20 -6.64 -9.52 9.34
C GLY A 20 -7.62 -8.70 10.17
N ALA A 21 -7.27 -7.44 10.44
CA ALA A 21 -8.12 -6.52 11.20
C ALA A 21 -8.42 -5.27 10.40
N ARG A 22 -9.70 -4.86 10.41
CA ARG A 22 -10.11 -3.50 10.08
C ARG A 22 -10.08 -2.67 11.36
N ILE A 23 -9.17 -1.73 11.45
CA ILE A 23 -8.95 -0.88 12.62
C ILE A 23 -9.49 0.51 12.30
N SER A 24 -10.70 0.78 12.77
CA SER A 24 -11.31 2.11 12.70
C SER A 24 -11.22 2.74 14.08
N ALA A 25 -10.04 3.22 14.45
CA ALA A 25 -9.80 3.88 15.72
C ALA A 25 -9.02 5.17 15.50
N PRO A 26 -9.66 6.35 15.58
CA PRO A 26 -8.95 7.64 15.48
C PRO A 26 -7.99 7.86 16.65
N ASP A 27 -8.15 7.09 17.74
CA ASP A 27 -7.23 7.04 18.88
C ASP A 27 -6.74 5.60 19.11
N MET A 28 -5.43 5.40 18.97
CA MET A 28 -4.75 4.12 19.13
C MET A 28 -4.18 3.90 20.54
N SER A 29 -4.47 4.79 21.51
CA SER A 29 -3.94 4.72 22.88
C SER A 29 -4.31 3.43 23.64
N TYR A 30 -5.42 2.77 23.25
CA TYR A 30 -5.87 1.51 23.82
C TYR A 30 -5.54 0.28 22.97
N TYR A 31 -4.83 0.47 21.85
CA TYR A 31 -4.51 -0.62 20.95
C TYR A 31 -3.43 -1.53 21.58
N VAL A 32 -3.74 -2.83 21.65
CA VAL A 32 -2.81 -3.86 22.11
C VAL A 32 -2.25 -4.58 20.88
N PRO A 33 -0.92 -4.57 20.64
CA PRO A 33 -0.31 -5.26 19.52
C PRO A 33 -0.67 -6.73 19.43
N ILE A 34 -0.96 -7.19 18.21
CA ILE A 34 -1.31 -8.56 17.89
C ILE A 34 -0.20 -9.10 16.97
N PRO A 35 0.74 -9.93 17.48
CA PRO A 35 1.90 -10.36 16.70
C PRO A 35 1.57 -11.09 15.38
N SER A 36 0.45 -11.81 15.32
CA SER A 36 0.01 -12.56 14.13
C SER A 36 -0.85 -11.75 13.15
N LEU A 37 -0.91 -10.42 13.31
CA LEU A 37 -1.66 -9.53 12.44
C LEU A 37 -0.92 -9.33 11.12
N ASN A 38 -1.52 -9.80 10.03
CA ASN A 38 -0.90 -9.77 8.70
C ASN A 38 -1.51 -8.69 7.79
N ILE A 39 -2.72 -8.21 8.12
CA ILE A 39 -3.45 -7.22 7.33
C ILE A 39 -4.04 -6.20 8.29
N ALA A 40 -3.82 -4.92 7.99
CA ALA A 40 -4.41 -3.82 8.73
C ALA A 40 -5.06 -2.84 7.76
N THR A 41 -6.30 -2.44 8.06
CA THR A 41 -7.00 -1.37 7.33
C THR A 41 -7.28 -0.22 8.28
N PHE A 42 -6.90 1.00 7.90
CA PHE A 42 -7.18 2.23 8.64
C PHE A 42 -8.04 3.17 7.81
N GLU A 43 -9.03 3.79 8.46
CA GLU A 43 -9.89 4.83 7.86
C GLU A 43 -9.48 6.25 8.30
N GLU A 44 -9.09 6.40 9.56
CA GLU A 44 -8.54 7.62 10.13
C GLU A 44 -7.52 7.24 11.20
N VAL A 45 -6.28 7.71 11.07
CA VAL A 45 -5.20 7.46 12.04
C VAL A 45 -4.15 8.57 11.93
N SER A 46 -3.56 8.96 13.07
CA SER A 46 -2.45 9.92 13.04
C SER A 46 -1.19 9.26 12.45
N VAL A 47 -0.33 10.06 11.81
CA VAL A 47 0.96 9.59 11.29
C VAL A 47 1.81 8.93 12.37
N ASN A 48 1.82 9.51 13.58
CA ASN A 48 2.58 8.98 14.71
C ASN A 48 2.05 7.61 15.15
N ASP A 49 0.73 7.46 15.22
CA ASP A 49 0.11 6.19 15.63
C ASP A 49 0.32 5.11 14.58
N LEU A 50 0.22 5.46 13.29
CA LEU A 50 0.48 4.53 12.21
C LEU A 50 1.95 4.09 12.18
N THR A 51 2.89 5.03 12.37
CA THR A 51 4.33 4.71 12.47
C THR A 51 4.63 3.80 13.65
N ASN A 52 4.06 4.08 14.82
CA ASN A 52 4.20 3.24 16.00
C ASN A 52 3.56 1.87 15.80
N PHE A 53 2.41 1.82 15.13
CA PHE A 53 1.74 0.57 14.78
C PHE A 53 2.63 -0.31 13.89
N MET A 54 3.20 0.24 12.81
CA MET A 54 4.07 -0.50 11.87
C MET A 54 5.32 -1.05 12.58
N ARG A 55 5.94 -0.26 13.46
CA ARG A 55 7.09 -0.71 14.28
C ARG A 55 6.77 -1.90 15.18
N ASN A 56 5.52 -2.05 15.59
CA ASN A 56 5.06 -3.14 16.45
C ASN A 56 4.52 -4.35 15.67
N HIS A 57 4.39 -4.27 14.34
CA HIS A 57 3.86 -5.33 13.46
C HIS A 57 4.80 -5.60 12.28
N LEU A 58 6.00 -6.09 12.58
CA LEU A 58 7.02 -6.36 11.56
C LEU A 58 6.61 -7.46 10.55
N ASP A 59 5.66 -8.32 10.93
CA ASP A 59 5.12 -9.36 10.05
C ASP A 59 3.92 -8.88 9.21
N LEU A 60 3.58 -7.59 9.27
CA LEU A 60 2.48 -7.00 8.52
C LEU A 60 2.74 -7.12 7.01
N LYS A 61 1.85 -7.84 6.33
CA LYS A 61 1.97 -8.11 4.89
C LYS A 61 1.24 -7.08 4.05
N LEU A 62 0.14 -6.53 4.55
CA LEU A 62 -0.70 -5.58 3.84
C LEU A 62 -1.16 -4.47 4.79
N LEU A 63 -0.87 -3.24 4.39
CA LEU A 63 -1.46 -2.05 4.98
C LEU A 63 -2.44 -1.42 3.98
N VAL A 64 -3.67 -1.22 4.41
CA VAL A 64 -4.72 -0.54 3.66
C VAL A 64 -5.01 0.78 4.35
N LEU A 65 -4.92 1.87 3.60
CA LEU A 65 -5.28 3.20 4.01
C LEU A 65 -6.52 3.61 3.18
N GLU A 66 -7.67 3.60 3.83
CA GLU A 66 -8.95 4.09 3.30
C GLU A 66 -9.25 5.44 3.96
N GLY A 67 -10.09 6.27 3.34
CA GLY A 67 -10.58 7.48 3.99
C GLY A 67 -9.71 8.72 3.76
N LYS A 68 -10.32 9.87 4.05
CA LYS A 68 -9.83 11.16 3.59
C LYS A 68 -8.87 11.81 4.61
N HIS A 69 -7.74 12.27 4.07
CA HIS A 69 -6.86 13.33 4.61
C HIS A 69 -5.83 12.95 5.69
N PHE A 70 -4.83 12.14 5.31
CA PHE A 70 -3.50 12.34 5.89
C PHE A 70 -3.00 13.73 5.48
N ARG A 71 -2.83 14.66 6.44
CA ARG A 71 -2.15 15.94 6.17
C ARG A 71 -0.67 15.75 5.87
N ASP A 72 -0.08 14.75 6.52
CA ASP A 72 1.31 14.35 6.35
C ASP A 72 1.33 12.87 5.99
N ILE A 73 2.15 12.48 5.02
CA ILE A 73 2.30 11.07 4.62
C ILE A 73 3.28 10.39 5.58
N PRO A 74 2.92 9.25 6.21
CA PRO A 74 3.84 8.50 7.07
C PRO A 74 4.97 7.85 6.26
N ASP A 75 6.12 7.60 6.90
CA ASP A 75 7.13 6.69 6.36
C ASP A 75 6.59 5.25 6.37
N ILE A 76 6.30 4.68 5.20
CA ILE A 76 5.74 3.33 5.04
C ILE A 76 6.88 2.37 4.67
N ILE A 77 7.60 1.92 5.69
CA ILE A 77 8.77 1.05 5.54
C ILE A 77 8.46 -0.39 5.92
N ASP A 78 9.22 -1.32 5.32
CA ASP A 78 9.23 -2.75 5.66
C ASP A 78 7.86 -3.46 5.54
N ILE A 79 6.95 -2.87 4.77
CA ILE A 79 5.63 -3.45 4.46
C ILE A 79 5.65 -3.93 3.02
N ARG A 80 5.37 -5.21 2.81
CA ARG A 80 5.40 -5.82 1.48
C ARG A 80 4.37 -5.19 0.53
N ASN A 81 3.16 -4.95 1.01
CA ASN A 81 2.03 -4.51 0.19
C ASN A 81 1.34 -3.29 0.79
N LEU A 82 1.18 -2.23 0.00
CA LEU A 82 0.46 -1.02 0.38
C LEU A 82 -0.76 -0.83 -0.53
N ARG A 83 -1.91 -0.54 0.06
CA ARG A 83 -3.12 -0.10 -0.64
C ARG A 83 -3.55 1.24 -0.09
N VAL A 84 -3.69 2.25 -0.94
CA VAL A 84 -4.23 3.56 -0.57
C VAL A 84 -5.43 3.87 -1.46
N ALA A 85 -6.58 4.12 -0.84
CA ALA A 85 -7.84 4.38 -1.53
C ALA A 85 -8.46 5.70 -1.02
N CYS A 86 -9.12 6.43 -1.92
CA CYS A 86 -9.76 7.72 -1.64
C CYS A 86 -8.80 8.77 -1.06
N PHE A 87 -7.55 8.78 -1.52
CA PHE A 87 -6.57 9.78 -1.12
C PHE A 87 -6.84 11.14 -1.78
N ASN A 88 -6.38 12.22 -1.15
CA ASN A 88 -6.50 13.58 -1.66
C ASN A 88 -5.21 14.14 -2.26
N GLU A 89 -4.07 13.68 -1.75
CA GLU A 89 -2.73 14.09 -2.19
C GLU A 89 -2.26 13.28 -3.40
N SER A 90 -1.13 13.62 -4.02
CA SER A 90 -0.63 12.81 -5.14
C SER A 90 -0.23 11.42 -4.67
N PHE A 91 -0.54 10.37 -5.44
CA PHE A 91 0.02 9.04 -5.17
C PHE A 91 1.56 9.05 -5.17
N LEU A 92 2.18 10.03 -5.85
CA LEU A 92 3.63 10.25 -5.83
C LEU A 92 4.17 10.56 -4.43
N ASP A 93 3.38 11.23 -3.59
CA ASP A 93 3.78 11.55 -2.22
C ASP A 93 3.84 10.27 -1.39
N TYR A 94 2.84 9.40 -1.53
CA TYR A 94 2.84 8.07 -0.90
C TYR A 94 3.99 7.18 -1.38
N ILE A 95 4.20 7.07 -2.70
CA ILE A 95 5.24 6.17 -3.21
C ILE A 95 6.65 6.63 -2.82
N SER A 96 6.86 7.94 -2.63
CA SER A 96 8.16 8.47 -2.18
C SER A 96 8.54 8.06 -0.75
N HIS A 97 7.54 7.74 0.08
CA HIS A 97 7.71 7.28 1.47
C HIS A 97 7.55 5.76 1.60
N PHE A 98 7.22 5.06 0.51
CA PHE A 98 7.00 3.62 0.50
C PHE A 98 8.27 2.83 0.18
N LYS A 99 8.65 1.91 1.08
CA LYS A 99 9.72 0.93 0.88
C LYS A 99 9.16 -0.48 0.99
N GLY A 100 8.53 -0.92 -0.08
CA GLY A 100 7.92 -2.24 -0.18
C GLY A 100 7.80 -2.73 -1.60
N VAL A 101 7.07 -3.83 -1.81
CA VAL A 101 7.09 -4.60 -3.05
C VAL A 101 5.96 -4.21 -3.99
N ASN A 102 4.75 -4.08 -3.46
CA ASN A 102 3.54 -3.85 -4.25
C ASN A 102 2.77 -2.63 -3.71
N ALA A 103 2.35 -1.74 -4.60
CA ALA A 103 1.54 -0.58 -4.26
C ALA A 103 0.27 -0.50 -5.11
N TYR A 104 -0.87 -0.21 -4.50
CA TYR A 104 -2.14 0.07 -5.16
C TYR A 104 -2.62 1.45 -4.73
N PHE A 105 -2.97 2.27 -5.71
CA PHE A 105 -3.50 3.61 -5.52
C PHE A 105 -4.82 3.76 -6.27
N CYS A 106 -5.90 4.04 -5.55
CA CYS A 106 -7.20 4.40 -6.14
C CYS A 106 -7.62 5.78 -5.65
N GLY A 107 -7.69 6.75 -6.56
CA GLY A 107 -8.01 8.13 -6.22
C GLY A 107 -7.79 9.12 -7.36
N PRO A 108 -8.05 10.42 -7.12
CA PRO A 108 -7.80 11.47 -8.10
C PRO A 108 -6.35 11.44 -8.58
N THR A 109 -6.16 11.22 -9.88
CA THR A 109 -4.81 11.07 -10.46
C THR A 109 -4.68 11.84 -11.77
N ASP A 110 -3.82 12.85 -11.76
CA ASP A 110 -3.46 13.64 -12.94
C ASP A 110 -2.48 12.91 -13.87
N ALA A 111 -2.62 13.15 -15.18
CA ALA A 111 -1.73 12.60 -16.20
C ALA A 111 -0.25 12.92 -15.94
N ASN A 112 0.06 14.13 -15.47
CA ASN A 112 1.41 14.56 -15.14
C ASN A 112 2.04 13.71 -14.02
N HIS A 113 1.24 13.26 -13.05
CA HIS A 113 1.73 12.39 -11.97
C HIS A 113 2.11 11.01 -12.50
N ILE A 114 1.30 10.46 -13.42
CA ILE A 114 1.62 9.21 -14.12
C ILE A 114 2.91 9.35 -14.92
N HIS A 115 3.07 10.44 -15.66
CA HIS A 115 4.29 10.70 -16.42
C HIS A 115 5.51 10.77 -15.52
N ALA A 116 5.46 11.59 -14.46
CA ALA A 116 6.56 11.70 -13.51
C ALA A 116 6.89 10.36 -12.84
N PHE A 117 5.89 9.52 -12.56
CA PHE A 117 6.11 8.17 -12.05
C PHE A 117 6.84 7.29 -13.07
N VAL A 118 6.32 7.18 -14.30
CA VAL A 118 6.87 6.30 -15.35
C VAL A 118 8.31 6.70 -15.69
N ASP A 119 8.58 7.99 -15.87
CA ASP A 119 9.94 8.50 -16.12
C ASP A 119 10.88 8.16 -14.96
N GLY A 120 10.46 8.39 -13.71
CA GLY A 120 11.27 8.03 -12.54
C GLY A 120 11.51 6.53 -12.45
N TRP A 121 10.48 5.71 -12.67
CA TRP A 121 10.55 4.26 -12.52
C TRP A 121 11.46 3.61 -13.56
N LEU A 122 11.33 4.02 -14.83
CA LEU A 122 12.20 3.55 -15.92
C LEU A 122 13.66 3.97 -15.75
N ASN A 123 13.91 5.05 -15.00
CA ASN A 123 15.25 5.53 -14.65
C ASN A 123 15.75 5.03 -13.27
N GLY A 124 15.07 4.05 -12.67
CA GLY A 124 15.52 3.37 -11.46
C GLY A 124 15.18 4.06 -10.14
N LYS A 125 14.29 5.06 -10.12
CA LYS A 125 13.90 5.78 -8.87
C LYS A 125 13.29 4.85 -7.81
N TYR A 126 12.69 3.74 -8.22
CA TYR A 126 12.00 2.78 -7.33
C TYR A 126 12.48 1.33 -7.50
N SER A 127 13.55 1.10 -8.27
CA SER A 127 13.97 -0.24 -8.72
C SER A 127 14.50 -1.16 -7.62
N GLU A 128 14.82 -0.62 -6.45
CA GLU A 128 15.32 -1.42 -5.32
C GLU A 128 14.23 -2.29 -4.71
N ASN A 129 12.97 -1.80 -4.69
CA ASN A 129 11.93 -2.36 -3.85
C ASN A 129 10.60 -2.55 -4.60
N LEU A 130 10.19 -1.61 -5.46
CA LEU A 130 8.87 -1.58 -6.08
C LEU A 130 8.82 -2.45 -7.34
N ASN A 131 8.11 -3.56 -7.24
CA ASN A 131 7.93 -4.52 -8.34
C ASN A 131 6.59 -4.34 -9.05
N LEU A 132 5.52 -4.10 -8.30
CA LEU A 132 4.18 -3.91 -8.84
C LEU A 132 3.62 -2.57 -8.39
N ILE A 133 3.10 -1.80 -9.33
CA ILE A 133 2.22 -0.68 -9.03
C ILE A 133 0.91 -0.82 -9.81
N HIS A 134 -0.20 -0.55 -9.14
CA HIS A 134 -1.49 -0.38 -9.75
C HIS A 134 -2.01 1.02 -9.42
N ILE A 135 -2.44 1.75 -10.44
CA ILE A 135 -3.02 3.08 -10.27
C ILE A 135 -4.37 3.08 -10.98
N GLU A 136 -5.40 3.46 -10.26
CA GLU A 136 -6.79 3.51 -10.71
C GLU A 136 -7.35 4.90 -10.39
N GLN A 137 -8.12 5.49 -11.32
CA GLN A 137 -8.86 6.71 -11.00
C GLN A 137 -10.12 6.38 -10.19
N GLU A 138 -10.49 7.29 -9.30
CA GLU A 138 -11.77 7.21 -8.58
C GLU A 138 -12.94 7.10 -9.58
N ASP A 139 -13.99 6.35 -9.24
CA ASP A 139 -15.18 6.08 -10.07
C ASP A 139 -14.99 5.23 -11.34
N GLY A 140 -13.85 4.56 -11.49
CA GLY A 140 -13.59 3.67 -12.63
C GLY A 140 -13.34 4.42 -13.95
N GLU A 141 -13.04 5.71 -13.86
CA GLU A 141 -12.56 6.49 -14.99
C GLU A 141 -11.28 5.87 -15.54
N ARG A 142 -11.21 5.75 -16.87
CA ARG A 142 -10.05 5.15 -17.54
C ARG A 142 -9.09 6.26 -17.92
N PHE A 143 -7.81 6.02 -17.67
CA PHE A 143 -6.76 6.83 -18.27
C PHE A 143 -6.94 6.90 -19.79
N TRP A 144 -6.70 8.08 -20.36
CA TRP A 144 -6.77 8.28 -21.80
C TRP A 144 -5.82 7.31 -22.52
N PRO A 145 -6.23 6.67 -23.63
CA PRO A 145 -5.39 5.71 -24.37
C PRO A 145 -4.03 6.28 -24.78
N GLY A 146 -3.97 7.59 -25.04
CA GLY A 146 -2.75 8.31 -25.41
C GLY A 146 -1.81 8.67 -24.25
N LEU A 147 -2.12 8.28 -23.02
CA LEU A 147 -1.36 8.71 -21.83
C LEU A 147 0.13 8.37 -21.94
N LEU A 148 0.48 7.23 -22.55
CA LEU A 148 1.87 6.77 -22.66
C LEU A 148 2.42 6.80 -24.10
N GLU A 149 1.68 7.33 -25.08
CA GLU A 149 2.07 7.27 -26.51
C GLU A 149 3.41 7.94 -26.84
N ASN A 150 3.88 8.87 -25.99
CA ASN A 150 5.14 9.59 -26.18
C ASN A 150 6.35 8.97 -25.46
N TYR A 151 6.17 7.90 -24.68
CA TYR A 151 7.29 7.18 -24.03
C TYR A 151 7.98 6.27 -25.04
N ARG A 152 8.84 6.86 -25.89
CA ARG A 152 9.69 6.09 -26.81
C ARG A 152 10.85 5.44 -26.04
N GLN A 153 11.08 4.15 -26.32
CA GLN A 153 12.05 3.23 -25.71
C GLN A 153 13.52 3.71 -25.67
N ASN A 154 13.86 4.80 -26.37
CA ASN A 154 15.25 5.23 -26.59
C ASN A 154 15.83 6.10 -25.46
N GLN A 155 15.05 6.45 -24.43
CA GLN A 155 15.49 7.30 -23.31
C GLN A 155 15.72 6.54 -21.99
N TRP A 156 15.55 5.23 -21.97
CA TRP A 156 15.52 4.45 -20.73
C TRP A 156 16.89 3.85 -20.41
N ASP A 157 17.32 3.92 -19.16
CA ASP A 157 18.51 3.20 -18.70
C ASP A 157 18.13 1.73 -18.45
N LEU A 158 18.31 0.89 -19.47
CA LEU A 158 18.02 -0.55 -19.42
C LEU A 158 18.73 -1.28 -18.27
N ASN A 159 19.85 -0.74 -17.76
CA ASN A 159 20.57 -1.34 -16.62
C ASN A 159 19.92 -1.03 -15.26
N ARG A 160 19.03 -0.02 -15.23
CA ARG A 160 18.33 0.45 -14.03
C ARG A 160 16.84 0.15 -14.06
N MET A 161 16.33 -0.30 -15.21
CA MET A 161 14.96 -0.78 -15.29
C MET A 161 14.74 -1.93 -14.30
N PRO A 162 13.55 -2.01 -13.68
CA PRO A 162 13.17 -3.18 -12.91
C PRO A 162 13.34 -4.44 -13.75
N LEU A 163 13.80 -5.54 -13.14
CA LEU A 163 13.88 -6.83 -13.82
C LEU A 163 12.48 -7.23 -14.31
N GLU A 164 12.43 -7.77 -15.54
CA GLU A 164 11.19 -8.23 -16.17
C GLU A 164 10.44 -9.18 -15.23
N TYR A 165 9.16 -8.90 -15.00
CA TYR A 165 8.33 -9.62 -14.03
C TYR A 165 7.32 -10.51 -14.74
N ASP A 166 7.26 -11.79 -14.34
CA ASP A 166 6.16 -12.68 -14.70
C ASP A 166 4.89 -12.21 -13.97
N LEU A 167 4.05 -11.46 -14.69
CA LEU A 167 2.70 -11.09 -14.26
C LEU A 167 1.84 -12.34 -14.11
N ASP A 168 1.75 -12.90 -12.89
CA ASP A 168 0.64 -13.80 -12.56
C ASP A 168 -0.60 -12.93 -12.30
N GLU A 169 -1.50 -12.87 -13.28
CA GLU A 169 -2.76 -12.11 -13.20
C GLU A 169 -3.57 -12.41 -11.93
N ARG A 170 -3.40 -13.61 -11.34
CA ARG A 170 -4.03 -13.98 -10.06
C ARG A 170 -3.51 -13.14 -8.90
N LEU A 171 -2.20 -12.88 -8.83
CA LEU A 171 -1.59 -12.03 -7.79
C LEU A 171 -2.11 -10.59 -7.87
N VAL A 172 -2.38 -10.10 -9.09
CA VAL A 172 -2.95 -8.76 -9.31
C VAL A 172 -4.38 -8.71 -8.82
N LEU A 173 -5.21 -9.71 -9.15
CA LEU A 173 -6.59 -9.78 -8.66
C LEU A 173 -6.66 -9.93 -7.14
N ASP A 174 -5.78 -10.74 -6.56
CA ASP A 174 -5.74 -10.96 -5.11
C ASP A 174 -5.23 -9.73 -4.34
N PHE A 175 -4.30 -8.97 -4.94
CA PHE A 175 -3.79 -7.72 -4.38
C PHE A 175 -4.78 -6.56 -4.52
N CYS A 176 -5.38 -6.37 -5.70
CA CYS A 176 -6.31 -5.28 -5.97
C CYS A 176 -7.66 -5.47 -5.25
N PHE A 177 -8.15 -6.73 -5.15
CA PHE A 177 -9.47 -7.01 -4.58
C PHE A 177 -9.42 -7.68 -3.20
N GLY A 178 -8.24 -8.04 -2.67
CA GLY A 178 -8.10 -8.70 -1.38
C GLY A 178 -8.68 -10.12 -1.31
N ILE A 179 -8.92 -10.77 -2.46
CA ILE A 179 -9.82 -11.93 -2.57
C ILE A 179 -9.22 -13.24 -2.02
N GLN A 180 -7.89 -13.43 -1.97
CA GLN A 180 -7.32 -14.70 -1.47
C GLN A 180 -6.59 -14.66 -0.12
N PHE A 181 -6.44 -13.52 0.56
CA PHE A 181 -5.79 -13.53 1.88
C PHE A 181 -6.69 -14.05 3.02
N LEU A 182 -7.90 -14.53 2.69
CA LEU A 182 -8.91 -15.10 3.60
C LEU A 182 -9.02 -16.64 3.57
N LEU A 183 -8.11 -17.36 2.90
CA LEU A 183 -8.07 -18.85 2.92
C LEU A 183 -6.68 -19.40 3.30
#